data_AF-A0A016SMN0-F1
#
_entry.id   AF-A0A016SMN0-F1
#
_cell.length_a   1.000
_cell.length_b   1.000
_cell.length_c   1.000
_cell.angle_alpha   90.00
_cell.angle_beta   90.00
_cell.angle_gamma   90.00
#
_symmetry.space_group_name_H-M   'P 1'
#
loop_
_entity.id
_entity.type
_entity.pdbx_description
1 polymer ?
#
loop_
_entity_poly.entity_id
_entity_poly.type
_entity_poly.pdbx_seq_one_letter_code
_entity_poly.pdbx_strand_id
1 'polypeptide(L)'
;MCIHIRRTDFVGMNVATDMNSTVEAANDIARLKAVLISKFDEYMDLYVSSQLCRSFLISAVTSTFGWWLAFFAYGQNAIYYMPDERIQVDKVPDGELFLKTWQQYKG
;
A
#
# COMPACT_ATOMS: atom_id res chain seq x y z
N MET A 1 7.72 8.86 -2.68
CA MET A 1 7.00 7.57 -2.63
C MET A 1 5.97 7.67 -1.52
N CYS A 2 4.80 7.07 -1.71
CA CYS A 2 3.76 6.98 -0.69
C CYS A 2 3.55 5.53 -0.28
N ILE A 3 3.09 5.32 0.94
CA ILE A 3 2.96 3.98 1.53
C ILE A 3 1.61 3.92 2.23
N HIS A 4 0.82 2.91 1.92
CA HIS A 4 -0.41 2.62 2.65
C HIS A 4 -0.18 1.50 3.65
N ILE A 5 -0.57 1.72 4.90
CA ILE A 5 -0.59 0.73 5.98
C ILE A 5 -2.01 0.60 6.54
N ARG A 6 -2.44 -0.61 6.89
CA ARG A 6 -3.74 -0.84 7.55
C ARG A 6 -3.52 -1.67 8.81
N ARG A 7 -3.91 -1.12 9.96
CA ARG A 7 -3.66 -1.76 11.26
C ARG A 7 -4.91 -1.94 12.11
N THR A 8 -5.71 -0.89 12.33
CA THR A 8 -6.81 -0.87 13.32
C THR A 8 -7.63 -2.16 13.42
N ASP A 9 -8.59 -2.36 12.53
CA ASP A 9 -9.41 -3.57 12.42
C ASP A 9 -8.57 -4.80 12.05
N PHE A 10 -7.52 -4.61 11.26
CA PHE A 10 -6.65 -5.69 10.78
C PHE A 10 -5.84 -6.37 11.90
N VAL A 11 -5.57 -5.68 13.01
CA VAL A 11 -4.93 -6.25 14.21
C VAL A 11 -5.86 -7.30 14.84
N GLY A 12 -7.14 -6.99 14.97
CA GLY A 12 -8.14 -7.94 15.50
C GLY A 12 -8.34 -9.16 14.61
N MET A 13 -8.06 -9.03 13.31
CA MET A 13 -8.16 -10.10 12.31
C MET A 13 -6.84 -10.85 12.07
N ASN A 14 -5.76 -10.51 12.80
CA ASN A 14 -4.42 -11.10 12.62
C ASN A 14 -3.83 -10.96 11.21
N VAL A 15 -4.17 -9.87 10.52
CA VAL A 15 -3.76 -9.56 9.13
C VAL A 15 -3.22 -8.14 9.00
N ALA A 16 -2.87 -7.52 10.12
CA ALA A 16 -2.24 -6.20 10.14
C ALA A 16 -0.94 -6.20 9.34
N THR A 17 -0.67 -5.06 8.70
CA THR A 17 0.64 -4.77 8.13
C THR A 17 1.75 -4.95 9.17
N ASP A 18 2.82 -5.67 8.82
CA ASP A 18 4.07 -5.64 9.57
C ASP A 18 4.86 -4.38 9.22
N MET A 19 5.23 -3.61 10.25
CA MET A 19 5.86 -2.30 10.05
C MET A 19 7.33 -2.43 9.61
N ASN A 20 8.06 -3.44 10.10
CA ASN A 20 9.47 -3.61 9.77
C ASN A 20 9.63 -4.00 8.29
N SER A 21 8.88 -5.01 7.85
CA SER A 21 8.90 -5.45 6.45
C SER A 21 8.47 -4.33 5.49
N THR A 22 7.53 -3.48 5.93
CA THR A 22 7.09 -2.32 5.13
C THR A 22 8.19 -1.28 5.00
N VAL A 23 8.93 -1.01 6.08
CA VAL A 23 10.05 -0.05 6.07
C VAL A 23 11.21 -0.59 5.23
N GLU A 24 11.53 -1.88 5.34
CA GLU A 24 12.52 -2.56 4.49
C GLU A 24 12.15 -2.42 3.01
N ALA A 25 10.93 -2.83 2.64
CA ALA A 25 10.46 -2.71 1.25
C ALA A 25 10.49 -1.28 0.73
N ALA A 26 10.10 -0.30 1.56
CA ALA A 26 10.11 1.10 1.18
C ALA A 26 11.54 1.65 1.01
N ASN A 27 12.49 1.19 1.83
CA ASN A 27 13.91 1.51 1.68
C ASN A 27 14.51 0.89 0.42
N ASP A 28 14.13 -0.34 0.08
CA ASP A 28 14.63 -1.01 -1.12
C ASP A 28 14.11 -0.35 -2.40
N ILE A 29 12.83 0.06 -2.42
CA ILE A 29 12.22 0.71 -3.59
C ILE A 29 12.70 2.17 -3.76
N ALA A 30 12.76 2.95 -2.68
CA ALA A 30 12.93 4.40 -2.78
C ALA A 30 14.07 5.00 -1.94
N ARG A 31 14.85 4.17 -1.24
CA ARG A 31 15.97 4.59 -0.35
C ARG A 31 15.56 5.73 0.57
N LEU A 32 14.47 5.52 1.32
CA LEU A 32 13.84 6.56 2.12
C LEU A 32 14.76 7.02 3.24
N LYS A 33 14.96 8.34 3.34
CA LYS A 33 15.71 8.97 4.44
C LYS A 33 14.81 9.49 5.56
N ALA A 34 13.55 9.77 5.23
CA ALA A 34 12.53 10.26 6.16
C ALA A 34 11.15 9.82 5.69
N VAL A 35 10.27 9.49 6.64
CA VAL A 35 8.88 9.11 6.39
C VAL A 35 7.98 10.00 7.25
N LEU A 36 6.90 10.50 6.66
CA LEU A 36 5.86 11.26 7.36
C LEU A 36 4.57 10.45 7.35
N ILE A 37 3.89 10.40 8.49
CA ILE A 37 2.58 9.76 8.60
C ILE A 37 1.52 10.83 8.35
N SER A 38 0.63 10.57 7.38
CA SER A 38 -0.51 11.45 7.15
C SER A 38 -1.43 11.46 8.37
N LYS A 39 -1.90 12.65 8.74
CA LYS A 39 -2.92 12.87 9.75
C LYS A 39 -4.18 13.51 9.16
N PHE A 40 -4.27 13.51 7.83
CA PHE A 40 -5.43 14.04 7.14
C PHE A 40 -6.59 13.06 7.19
N ASP A 41 -7.76 13.53 6.77
CA ASP A 41 -8.89 12.68 6.48
C ASP A 41 -8.69 11.91 5.16
N GLU A 42 -9.60 10.96 4.92
CA GLU A 42 -9.51 10.04 3.78
C GLU A 42 -9.58 10.76 2.43
N TYR A 43 -10.36 11.85 2.32
CA TYR A 43 -10.49 12.57 1.04
C TYR A 43 -9.23 13.37 0.71
N MET A 44 -8.59 13.98 1.72
CA MET A 44 -7.30 14.64 1.53
C MET A 44 -6.20 13.65 1.20
N ASP A 45 -6.19 12.46 1.79
CA ASP A 45 -5.24 11.41 1.43
C ASP A 45 -5.39 10.96 -0.03
N LEU A 46 -6.63 10.84 -0.53
CA LEU A 46 -6.89 10.57 -1.95
C LEU A 46 -6.38 11.70 -2.84
N TYR A 47 -6.64 12.96 -2.46
CA TYR A 47 -6.15 14.12 -3.19
C TYR A 47 -4.61 14.17 -3.21
N VAL A 48 -3.97 14.04 -2.05
CA VAL A 48 -2.50 13.98 -1.91
C VAL A 48 -1.93 12.84 -2.75
N SER A 49 -2.60 11.68 -2.77
CA SER A 49 -2.18 10.57 -3.61
C SER A 49 -2.13 10.97 -5.09
N SER A 50 -3.20 11.59 -5.57
CA SER A 50 -3.31 12.03 -6.96
C SER A 50 -2.26 13.08 -7.38
N GLN A 51 -1.85 13.94 -6.44
CA GLN A 51 -0.97 15.06 -6.76
C GLN A 51 0.51 14.75 -6.51
N LEU A 52 0.84 13.98 -5.47
CA LEU A 52 2.21 13.87 -4.96
C LEU A 52 2.81 12.47 -5.11
N CYS A 53 2.01 11.42 -5.19
CA CYS A 53 2.52 10.05 -5.19
C CYS A 53 2.98 9.60 -6.58
N ARG A 54 4.28 9.79 -6.83
CA ARG A 54 5.01 9.35 -8.04
C ARG A 54 5.33 7.85 -8.06
N SER A 55 5.26 7.22 -6.90
CA SER A 55 5.41 5.78 -6.66
C SER A 55 4.68 5.44 -5.37
N PHE A 56 4.10 4.24 -5.30
CA PHE A 56 3.23 3.82 -4.20
C PHE A 56 3.54 2.40 -3.75
N LEU A 57 3.49 2.13 -2.44
CA LEU A 57 3.57 0.78 -1.87
C LEU A 57 2.30 0.47 -1.06
N ILE A 58 1.59 -0.59 -1.46
CA ILE A 58 0.45 -1.13 -0.75
C ILE A 58 0.94 -2.27 0.15
N SER A 59 1.08 -2.02 1.44
CA SER A 59 1.49 -3.05 2.41
C SER A 59 0.33 -3.90 2.94
N ALA A 60 -0.91 -3.44 2.76
CA ALA A 60 -2.14 -4.12 3.12
C ALA A 60 -3.02 -4.27 1.88
N VAL A 61 -2.78 -5.33 1.11
CA VAL A 61 -3.28 -5.49 -0.26
C VAL A 61 -4.79 -5.74 -0.36
N THR A 62 -5.42 -6.22 0.71
CA THR A 62 -6.87 -6.39 0.84
C THR A 62 -7.61 -5.10 1.25
N SER A 63 -6.87 -4.02 1.49
CA SER A 63 -7.44 -2.72 1.82
C SER A 63 -7.93 -2.01 0.56
N THR A 64 -9.25 -1.89 0.40
CA THR A 64 -9.86 -1.15 -0.71
C THR A 64 -9.43 0.32 -0.73
N PHE A 65 -9.24 0.94 0.43
CA PHE A 65 -8.71 2.30 0.52
C PHE A 65 -7.27 2.40 -0.01
N GLY A 66 -6.40 1.46 0.36
CA GLY A 66 -5.04 1.36 -0.18
C GLY A 66 -5.01 1.20 -1.69
N TRP A 67 -5.93 0.39 -2.23
CA TRP A 67 -6.12 0.23 -3.66
C TRP A 67 -6.49 1.55 -4.35
N TRP A 68 -7.47 2.29 -3.81
CA TRP A 68 -7.87 3.58 -4.37
C TRP A 68 -6.76 4.64 -4.32
N LEU A 69 -6.00 4.69 -3.23
CA LEU A 69 -4.84 5.58 -3.14
C LEU A 69 -3.83 5.26 -4.25
N ALA A 70 -3.49 3.98 -4.42
CA ALA A 70 -2.56 3.54 -5.47
C ALA A 70 -3.11 3.80 -6.87
N PHE A 71 -4.42 3.65 -7.10
CA PHE A 71 -5.08 3.96 -8.37
C PHE A 71 -5.00 5.44 -8.73
N PHE A 72 -5.18 6.34 -7.75
CA PHE A 72 -5.09 7.77 -8.01
C PHE A 72 -3.65 8.29 -8.16
N ALA A 73 -2.66 7.58 -7.62
CA ALA A 73 -1.26 7.95 -7.74
C ALA A 73 -0.89 8.19 -9.22
N TYR A 74 -0.34 9.36 -9.56
CA TYR A 74 -0.05 9.66 -10.97
C TYR A 74 1.06 8.77 -11.56
N GLY A 75 1.88 8.15 -10.71
CA GLY A 75 2.94 7.22 -11.11
C GLY A 75 2.50 5.76 -11.25
N GLN A 76 1.57 5.46 -12.16
CA GLN A 76 0.98 4.11 -12.34
C GLN A 76 1.97 3.01 -12.76
N ASN A 77 3.18 3.37 -13.21
CA ASN A 77 4.25 2.42 -13.57
C ASN A 77 5.14 2.04 -12.36
N ALA A 78 4.95 2.68 -11.21
CA ALA A 78 5.77 2.50 -10.01
C ALA A 78 4.89 2.21 -8.78
N ILE A 79 3.89 1.34 -8.98
CA ILE A 79 2.99 0.84 -7.93
C ILE A 79 3.44 -0.56 -7.55
N TYR A 80 3.69 -0.74 -6.26
CA TYR A 80 4.15 -1.99 -5.67
C TYR A 80 3.15 -2.46 -4.62
N TYR A 81 3.02 -3.76 -4.45
CA TYR A 81 2.21 -4.36 -3.39
C TYR A 81 2.97 -5.48 -2.70
N MET A 82 2.83 -5.59 -1.38
CA MET A 82 3.47 -6.67 -0.62
C MET A 82 2.74 -8.00 -0.87
N PRO A 83 3.46 -9.13 -0.96
CA PRO A 83 2.82 -10.44 -0.90
C PRO A 83 2.09 -10.57 0.44
N ASP A 84 0.78 -10.82 0.40
CA ASP A 84 0.01 -11.19 1.56
C ASP A 84 -0.82 -12.42 1.21
N GLU A 85 -0.51 -13.55 1.84
CA GLU A 85 -1.22 -14.82 1.63
C GLU A 85 -2.24 -15.08 2.73
N ARG A 86 -2.39 -14.17 3.69
CA ARG A 86 -3.28 -14.35 4.83
C ARG A 86 -4.74 -14.19 4.38
N ILE A 87 -5.55 -15.20 4.69
CA ILE A 87 -6.97 -15.22 4.34
C ILE A 87 -7.71 -14.20 5.22
N GLN A 88 -8.41 -13.25 4.59
CA GLN A 88 -9.25 -12.28 5.27
C GLN A 88 -10.73 -12.59 5.05
N VAL A 89 -11.26 -13.57 5.79
CA VAL A 89 -12.67 -14.03 5.74
C VAL A 89 -13.13 -14.36 4.31
N ASP A 90 -13.52 -13.35 3.52
CA ASP A 90 -13.98 -13.47 2.13
C ASP A 90 -12.97 -12.94 1.08
N LYS A 91 -11.81 -12.42 1.51
CA LYS A 91 -10.81 -11.78 0.63
C LYS A 91 -9.54 -12.61 0.61
N VAL A 92 -9.28 -13.22 -0.55
CA VAL A 92 -7.97 -13.74 -0.92
C VAL A 92 -7.34 -12.74 -1.89
N PRO A 93 -6.12 -12.26 -1.64
CA PRO A 93 -5.40 -11.43 -2.59
C PRO A 93 -5.15 -12.20 -3.89
N ASP A 94 -5.99 -11.98 -4.90
CA ASP A 94 -5.82 -12.56 -6.23
C ASP A 94 -5.15 -11.56 -7.18
N GLY A 95 -4.43 -12.07 -8.18
CA GLY A 95 -3.76 -11.26 -9.20
C GLY A 95 -4.72 -10.38 -10.00
N GLU A 96 -6.01 -10.75 -10.09
CA GLU A 96 -7.05 -9.93 -10.71
C GLU A 96 -7.38 -8.66 -9.93
N LEU A 97 -7.04 -8.58 -8.64
CA LEU A 97 -7.26 -7.38 -7.85
C LEU A 97 -6.38 -6.22 -8.30
N PHE A 98 -5.27 -6.45 -9.01
CA PHE A 98 -4.31 -5.41 -9.37
C PHE A 98 -4.29 -5.13 -10.87
N LEU A 99 -3.99 -3.89 -11.22
CA LEU A 99 -3.74 -3.54 -12.61
C LEU A 99 -2.48 -4.27 -13.10
N LYS A 100 -2.45 -4.67 -14.38
CA LYS A 100 -1.33 -5.42 -14.96
C LYS A 100 0.03 -4.71 -14.86
N THR A 101 0.04 -3.39 -14.72
CA THR A 101 1.26 -2.59 -14.56
C THR A 101 1.80 -2.57 -13.13
N TRP A 102 1.00 -3.00 -12.16
CA TRP A 102 1.38 -3.03 -10.76
C TRP A 102 2.20 -4.27 -10.44
N GLN A 103 3.19 -4.09 -9.59
CA GLN A 103 4.24 -5.09 -9.39
C GLN A 103 4.17 -5.65 -7.97
N GLN A 104 4.20 -6.97 -7.85
CA GLN A 104 4.42 -7.59 -6.55
C GLN A 104 5.86 -7.28 -6.08
N TYR A 105 6.00 -6.81 -4.85
CA TYR A 105 7.30 -6.64 -4.22
C TYR A 105 7.94 -8.00 -3.94
N LYS A 106 9.19 -8.20 -4.35
CA LYS A 106 9.86 -9.52 -4.33
C LYS A 106 10.94 -9.72 -3.28
N GLY A 107 11.37 -8.67 -2.56
CA GLY A 107 12.40 -8.76 -1.52
C GLY A 107 13.74 -9.25 -2.06
#